data_AF-A0A935JT22-F1
#
_entry.id   AF-A0A935JT22-F1
#
_cell.length_a   1.000
_cell.length_b   1.000
_cell.length_c   1.000
_cell.angle_alpha   90.00
_cell.angle_beta   90.00
_cell.angle_gamma   90.00
#
_symmetry.space_group_name_H-M   'P 1'
#
loop_
_entity.id
_entity.type
_entity.pdbx_description
1 polymer ?
#
loop_
_entity_poly.entity_id
_entity_poly.type
_entity_poly.pdbx_seq_one_letter_code
_entity_poly.pdbx_strand_id
1 'polypeptide(L)'
;MKLTLSIAIVVFAFTASALAQNASVYTSTKTSACRTISSNPNEAGSYEGECAGVGGYKVRLIEGDIRQTINIITPAKKKFELNFWSFYSGFSAIGEKIEWRTKKGVPVALIARYNVAGADDSGKSTSYLMISKISKTESCVVDVIMPGAKQNEEARVSADAASTKPCKTQD
;
A
#
# COMPACT_ATOMS: atom_id res chain seq x y z
N MET A 1 -9.02 22.42 71.22
CA MET A 1 -8.23 21.39 70.51
C MET A 1 -8.87 21.18 69.14
N LYS A 2 -8.31 21.77 68.06
CA LYS A 2 -8.83 21.60 66.69
C LYS A 2 -7.73 20.94 65.86
N LEU A 3 -7.97 19.69 65.47
CA LEU A 3 -7.05 18.85 64.71
C LEU A 3 -7.30 19.12 63.21
N THR A 4 -6.41 19.84 62.55
CA THR A 4 -6.46 20.08 61.10
C THR A 4 -5.81 18.92 60.36
N LEU A 5 -6.64 18.08 59.73
CA LEU A 5 -6.22 16.96 58.88
C LEU A 5 -5.80 17.51 57.51
N SER A 6 -4.50 17.48 57.20
CA SER A 6 -3.98 17.89 55.89
C SER A 6 -4.13 16.74 54.90
N ILE A 7 -5.01 16.89 53.91
CA ILE A 7 -5.18 15.95 52.80
C ILE A 7 -4.09 16.24 51.76
N ALA A 8 -3.10 15.35 51.64
CA ALA A 8 -2.12 15.40 50.58
C ALA A 8 -2.74 14.85 49.27
N ILE A 9 -3.02 15.74 48.32
CA ILE A 9 -3.47 15.37 46.98
C ILE A 9 -2.25 14.91 46.17
N VAL A 10 -2.15 13.60 45.95
CA VAL A 10 -1.15 13.01 45.05
C VAL A 10 -1.71 13.11 43.62
N VAL A 11 -1.18 14.05 42.83
CA VAL A 11 -1.51 14.19 41.40
C VAL A 11 -0.73 13.14 40.60
N PHE A 12 -1.40 12.07 40.19
CA PHE A 12 -0.84 11.07 39.28
C PHE A 12 -0.83 11.65 37.85
N ALA A 13 0.34 12.13 37.41
CA ALA A 13 0.52 12.58 36.03
C ALA A 13 0.55 11.37 35.08
N PHE A 14 -0.62 11.01 34.52
CA PHE A 14 -0.69 10.05 33.42
C PHE A 14 -0.06 10.68 32.17
N THR A 15 1.18 10.33 31.87
CA THR A 15 1.79 10.59 30.57
C THR A 15 1.17 9.64 29.56
N ALA A 16 0.13 10.10 28.86
CA ALA A 16 -0.39 9.38 27.70
C ALA A 16 0.71 9.35 26.62
N SER A 17 1.41 8.22 26.53
CA SER A 17 2.30 7.97 25.40
C SER A 17 1.45 7.87 24.14
N ALA A 18 1.36 8.94 23.37
CA ALA A 18 0.75 8.91 22.05
C ALA A 18 1.54 7.90 21.20
N LEU A 19 0.99 6.70 21.02
CA LEU A 19 1.52 5.75 20.04
C LEU A 19 1.47 6.47 18.70
N ALA A 20 2.64 6.82 18.17
CA ALA A 20 2.74 7.49 16.88
C ALA A 20 2.06 6.62 15.82
N GLN A 21 0.87 7.02 15.41
CA GLN A 21 0.11 6.37 14.36
C GLN A 21 0.89 6.46 13.05
N ASN A 22 0.81 5.44 12.22
CA ASN A 22 1.43 5.49 10.90
C ASN A 22 0.82 6.64 10.08
N ALA A 23 1.65 7.36 9.33
CA ALA A 23 1.20 8.45 8.46
C ALA A 23 0.97 7.95 7.03
N SER A 24 -0.05 8.50 6.36
CA SER A 24 -0.29 8.32 4.93
C SER A 24 0.60 9.28 4.13
N VAL A 25 1.33 8.74 3.16
CA VAL A 25 2.00 9.53 2.11
C VAL A 25 1.60 8.95 0.77
N TYR A 26 1.48 9.77 -0.26
CA TYR A 26 0.92 9.31 -1.52
C TYR A 26 1.84 9.54 -2.70
N THR A 27 1.83 8.57 -3.61
CA THR A 27 2.50 8.62 -4.91
C THR A 27 1.46 8.56 -6.00
N SER A 28 1.59 9.40 -7.04
CA SER A 28 0.83 9.20 -8.27
C SER A 28 1.45 8.09 -9.11
N THR A 29 0.59 7.26 -9.68
CA THR A 29 0.91 6.16 -10.61
C THR A 29 0.36 6.43 -12.01
N LYS A 30 -0.10 7.66 -12.30
CA LYS A 30 -0.37 8.06 -13.68
C LYS A 30 0.93 7.95 -14.48
N THR A 31 0.87 7.43 -15.70
CA THR A 31 2.06 7.27 -16.55
C THR A 31 2.84 8.56 -16.73
N SER A 32 2.16 9.71 -16.85
CA SER A 32 2.75 11.05 -16.94
C SER A 32 3.51 11.52 -15.69
N ALA A 33 3.27 10.89 -14.53
CA ALA A 33 3.97 11.16 -13.28
C ALA A 33 5.15 10.21 -13.03
N CYS A 34 5.35 9.23 -13.92
CA CYS A 34 6.39 8.22 -13.81
C CYS A 34 7.42 8.40 -14.92
N ARG A 35 8.69 8.18 -14.62
CA ARG A 35 9.75 8.15 -15.63
C ARG A 35 9.63 6.86 -16.43
N THR A 36 9.31 6.97 -17.71
CA THR A 36 9.26 5.81 -18.61
C THR A 36 10.62 5.12 -18.66
N ILE A 37 10.61 3.79 -18.51
CA ILE A 37 11.76 2.89 -18.68
C ILE A 37 11.68 2.22 -20.04
N SER A 38 10.52 1.68 -20.37
CA SER A 38 10.23 1.06 -21.66
C SER A 38 8.75 1.23 -21.99
N SER A 39 8.44 1.26 -23.28
CA SER A 39 7.07 1.22 -23.77
C SER A 39 7.07 0.68 -25.19
N ASN A 40 6.16 -0.23 -25.49
CA ASN A 40 5.90 -0.70 -26.84
C ASN A 40 4.38 -0.64 -27.09
N PRO A 41 3.91 0.23 -27.99
CA PRO A 41 2.49 0.34 -28.30
C PRO A 41 1.98 -0.76 -29.24
N ASN A 42 2.85 -1.60 -29.80
CA ASN A 42 2.46 -2.69 -30.69
C ASN A 42 1.89 -3.88 -29.89
N GLU A 43 1.13 -4.75 -30.58
CA GLU A 43 0.43 -5.91 -29.99
C GLU A 43 -0.49 -5.51 -28.83
N ALA A 44 -0.54 -6.29 -27.74
CA ALA A 44 -1.36 -6.00 -26.56
C ALA A 44 -0.82 -4.83 -25.70
N GLY A 45 0.20 -4.10 -26.19
CA GLY A 45 0.85 -3.01 -25.48
C GLY A 45 1.72 -3.50 -24.31
N SER A 46 2.83 -2.80 -24.07
CA SER A 46 3.58 -2.93 -22.84
C SER A 46 4.11 -1.58 -22.38
N TYR A 47 4.21 -1.44 -21.06
CA TYR A 47 4.73 -0.24 -20.42
C TYR A 47 5.47 -0.60 -19.13
N GLU A 48 6.62 0.02 -18.93
CA GLU A 48 7.32 0.02 -17.65
C GLU A 48 7.69 1.46 -17.30
N GLY A 49 7.23 1.92 -16.12
CA GLY A 49 7.49 3.26 -15.62
C GLY A 49 7.94 3.24 -14.16
N GLU A 50 8.85 4.13 -13.81
CA GLU A 50 9.32 4.30 -12.44
C GLU A 50 8.77 5.59 -11.84
N CYS A 51 7.87 5.42 -10.87
CA CYS A 51 7.21 6.50 -10.14
C CYS A 51 7.98 6.81 -8.85
N ALA A 52 7.93 8.06 -8.40
CA ALA A 52 8.53 8.47 -7.13
C ALA A 52 7.91 7.68 -5.96
N GLY A 53 8.69 7.41 -4.92
CA GLY A 53 8.18 6.79 -3.68
C GLY A 53 8.61 7.56 -2.45
N VAL A 54 8.59 6.89 -1.30
CA VAL A 54 8.83 7.51 0.02
C VAL A 54 10.07 6.90 0.66
N GLY A 55 10.86 7.71 1.36
CA GLY A 55 12.05 7.22 2.08
C GLY A 55 13.11 6.58 1.17
N GLY A 56 13.23 7.07 -0.07
CA GLY A 56 14.15 6.54 -1.08
C GLY A 56 13.67 5.30 -1.83
N TYR A 57 12.51 4.75 -1.47
CA TYR A 57 11.85 3.70 -2.24
C TYR A 57 11.25 4.29 -3.52
N LYS A 58 11.03 3.44 -4.52
CA LYS A 58 10.31 3.77 -5.74
C LYS A 58 9.28 2.69 -6.05
N VAL A 59 8.28 3.05 -6.83
CA VAL A 59 7.33 2.10 -7.42
C VAL A 59 7.61 1.98 -8.90
N ARG A 60 7.65 0.75 -9.37
CA ARG A 60 7.74 0.44 -10.79
C ARG A 60 6.43 -0.12 -11.26
N LEU A 61 5.68 0.69 -12.02
CA LEU A 61 4.44 0.32 -12.66
C LEU A 61 4.75 -0.45 -13.94
N ILE A 62 4.14 -1.62 -14.09
CA ILE A 62 4.34 -2.50 -15.24
C ILE A 62 2.98 -2.83 -15.82
N GLU A 63 2.87 -2.80 -17.14
CA GLU A 63 1.73 -3.25 -17.91
C GLU A 63 2.19 -4.23 -18.99
N GLY A 64 1.44 -5.32 -19.13
CA GLY A 64 1.56 -6.24 -20.26
C GLY A 64 0.28 -7.05 -20.38
N ASP A 65 -0.17 -7.26 -21.62
CA ASP A 65 -1.45 -7.95 -21.90
C ASP A 65 -2.62 -7.36 -21.10
N ILE A 66 -2.71 -6.01 -21.13
CA ILE A 66 -3.78 -5.21 -20.50
C ILE A 66 -3.93 -5.50 -18.98
N ARG A 67 -2.83 -5.92 -18.34
CA ARG A 67 -2.77 -6.19 -16.90
C ARG A 67 -1.63 -5.43 -16.29
N GLN A 68 -1.95 -4.69 -15.24
CA GLN A 68 -0.98 -3.91 -14.51
C GLN A 68 -0.53 -4.60 -13.22
N THR A 69 0.73 -4.40 -12.87
CA THR A 69 1.26 -4.69 -11.52
C THR A 69 2.24 -3.63 -11.09
N ILE A 70 2.69 -3.73 -9.83
CA ILE A 70 3.72 -2.87 -9.27
C ILE A 70 4.83 -3.68 -8.63
N ASN A 71 6.06 -3.20 -8.80
CA ASN A 71 7.23 -3.65 -8.06
C ASN A 71 7.71 -2.56 -7.11
N ILE A 72 8.30 -2.97 -5.99
CA ILE A 72 8.95 -2.08 -5.04
C ILE A 72 10.45 -2.09 -5.31
N ILE A 73 11.02 -0.92 -5.52
CA ILE A 73 12.47 -0.73 -5.64
C ILE A 73 12.97 -0.08 -4.35
N THR A 74 13.83 -0.77 -3.61
CA THR A 74 14.39 -0.25 -2.36
C THR A 74 15.44 0.83 -2.61
N PRO A 75 15.82 1.61 -1.58
CA PRO A 75 16.96 2.53 -1.67
C PRO A 75 18.27 1.83 -2.08
N ALA A 76 18.43 0.55 -1.72
CA ALA A 76 19.56 -0.29 -2.12
C ALA A 76 19.41 -0.90 -3.52
N LYS A 77 18.45 -0.41 -4.32
CA LYS A 77 18.12 -0.88 -5.68
C LYS A 77 17.69 -2.35 -5.77
N LYS A 78 17.31 -2.98 -4.65
CA LYS A 78 16.70 -4.32 -4.66
C LYS A 78 15.27 -4.21 -5.17
N LYS A 79 14.89 -5.08 -6.11
CA LYS A 79 13.53 -5.21 -6.64
C LYS A 79 12.76 -6.27 -5.85
N PHE A 80 11.53 -5.97 -5.46
CA PHE A 80 10.55 -6.93 -4.97
C PHE A 80 9.31 -6.89 -5.85
N GLU A 81 8.89 -8.04 -6.31
CA GLU A 81 7.74 -8.19 -7.20
C GLU A 81 6.48 -8.44 -6.38
N LEU A 82 5.46 -7.58 -6.54
CA LEU A 82 4.21 -7.75 -5.79
C LEU A 82 3.20 -8.64 -6.52
N ASN A 83 3.38 -8.84 -7.84
CA ASN A 83 2.64 -9.83 -8.64
C ASN A 83 1.11 -9.77 -8.48
N PHE A 84 0.54 -8.56 -8.48
CA PHE A 84 -0.91 -8.35 -8.33
C PHE A 84 -1.74 -9.10 -9.38
N TRP A 85 -1.25 -9.20 -10.61
CA TRP A 85 -1.90 -9.93 -11.70
C TRP A 85 -1.99 -11.45 -11.47
N SER A 86 -1.31 -11.99 -10.46
CA SER A 86 -1.43 -13.41 -10.09
C SER A 86 -2.61 -13.67 -9.17
N PHE A 87 -3.19 -12.62 -8.56
CA PHE A 87 -4.35 -12.74 -7.67
C PHE A 87 -5.67 -12.80 -8.44
N TYR A 88 -5.67 -12.33 -9.69
CA TYR A 88 -6.85 -12.24 -10.53
C TYR A 88 -6.48 -12.43 -12.00
N SER A 89 -7.22 -13.25 -12.72
CA SER A 89 -6.94 -13.57 -14.13
C SER A 89 -7.39 -12.49 -15.13
N GLY A 90 -8.34 -11.64 -14.75
CA GLY A 90 -8.92 -10.62 -15.63
C GLY A 90 -7.98 -9.46 -15.95
N PHE A 91 -8.33 -8.70 -16.99
CA PHE A 91 -7.70 -7.40 -17.29
C PHE A 91 -7.77 -6.48 -16.08
N SER A 92 -6.72 -5.70 -15.87
CA SER A 92 -6.56 -5.02 -14.60
C SER A 92 -5.69 -3.77 -14.66
N ALA A 93 -6.07 -2.79 -13.84
CA ALA A 93 -5.39 -1.51 -13.75
C ALA A 93 -5.14 -1.11 -12.30
N ILE A 94 -3.97 -0.54 -12.05
CA ILE A 94 -3.62 0.13 -10.81
C ILE A 94 -4.29 1.50 -10.82
N GLY A 95 -4.95 1.88 -9.73
CA GLY A 95 -5.52 3.22 -9.58
C GLY A 95 -4.44 4.30 -9.67
N GLU A 96 -4.81 5.52 -10.01
CA GLU A 96 -3.88 6.63 -10.33
C GLU A 96 -3.01 7.13 -9.15
N LYS A 97 -3.23 6.58 -7.95
CA LYS A 97 -2.56 6.95 -6.72
C LYS A 97 -2.46 5.74 -5.80
N ILE A 98 -1.32 5.62 -5.13
CA ILE A 98 -1.05 4.62 -4.08
C ILE A 98 -0.77 5.32 -2.76
N GLU A 99 -1.09 4.64 -1.66
CA GLU A 99 -0.87 5.13 -0.30
C GLU A 99 0.24 4.33 0.38
N TRP A 100 1.31 5.01 0.75
CA TRP A 100 2.33 4.50 1.65
C TRP A 100 1.89 4.71 3.09
N ARG A 101 1.97 3.65 3.90
CA ARG A 101 1.92 3.77 5.36
C ARG A 101 3.35 3.90 5.86
N THR A 102 3.62 4.96 6.62
CA THR A 102 4.97 5.26 7.10
C THR A 102 5.03 5.33 8.61
N LYS A 103 6.11 4.81 9.19
CA LYS A 103 6.44 4.92 10.61
C LYS A 103 7.73 5.71 10.74
N LYS A 104 7.67 6.90 11.36
CA LYS A 104 8.81 7.84 11.45
C LYS A 104 9.46 8.12 10.08
N GLY A 105 8.65 8.31 9.04
CA GLY A 105 9.11 8.60 7.67
C GLY A 105 9.60 7.39 6.87
N VAL A 106 9.70 6.20 7.47
CA VAL A 106 10.07 4.96 6.78
C VAL A 106 8.81 4.22 6.34
N PRO A 107 8.67 3.83 5.05
CA PRO A 107 7.52 3.06 4.60
C PRO A 107 7.52 1.66 5.22
N VAL A 108 6.36 1.23 5.71
CA VAL A 108 6.13 -0.08 6.33
C VAL A 108 5.06 -0.90 5.60
N ALA A 109 4.18 -0.24 4.85
CA ALA A 109 3.19 -0.88 4.00
C ALA A 109 2.82 0.01 2.81
N LEU A 110 2.22 -0.60 1.80
CA LEU A 110 1.64 0.05 0.64
C LEU A 110 0.21 -0.43 0.43
N ILE A 111 -0.69 0.51 0.15
CA ILE A 111 -2.06 0.27 -0.25
C ILE A 111 -2.19 0.74 -1.71
N ALA A 112 -2.61 -0.15 -2.58
CA ALA A 112 -2.83 0.15 -3.99
C ALA A 112 -4.24 -0.27 -4.40
N ARG A 113 -4.97 0.64 -5.02
CA ARG A 113 -6.26 0.30 -5.64
C ARG A 113 -6.00 -0.51 -6.90
N TYR A 114 -6.68 -1.63 -7.02
CA TYR A 114 -6.55 -2.55 -8.13
C TYR A 114 -7.93 -2.85 -8.71
N ASN A 115 -8.17 -2.36 -9.91
CA ASN A 115 -9.44 -2.54 -10.60
C ASN A 115 -9.30 -3.73 -11.55
N VAL A 116 -10.14 -4.72 -11.38
CA VAL A 116 -10.13 -5.96 -12.18
C VAL A 116 -11.44 -6.02 -12.96
N ALA A 117 -11.37 -6.19 -14.28
CA ALA A 117 -12.53 -6.37 -15.13
C ALA A 117 -13.32 -7.62 -14.70
N GLY A 118 -14.66 -7.52 -14.72
CA GLY A 118 -15.55 -8.66 -14.54
C GLY A 118 -15.37 -9.70 -15.65
N ALA A 119 -15.76 -10.93 -15.36
CA ALA A 119 -15.75 -12.01 -16.36
C ALA A 119 -16.89 -11.86 -17.39
N ASP A 120 -17.88 -11.03 -17.10
CA ASP A 120 -18.92 -10.66 -18.05
C ASP A 120 -18.47 -9.44 -18.88
N ASP A 121 -18.79 -9.40 -20.18
CA ASP A 121 -18.52 -8.27 -21.07
C ASP A 121 -19.37 -7.02 -20.72
N SER A 122 -19.84 -6.93 -19.48
CA SER A 122 -20.65 -5.85 -18.93
C SER A 122 -19.87 -4.54 -18.76
N GLY A 123 -18.54 -4.58 -18.90
CA GLY A 123 -17.64 -3.47 -18.64
C GLY A 123 -17.52 -3.09 -17.15
N LYS A 124 -18.11 -3.89 -16.25
CA LYS A 124 -18.00 -3.67 -14.80
C LYS A 124 -16.62 -4.11 -14.32
N SER A 125 -16.03 -3.33 -13.42
CA SER A 125 -14.78 -3.71 -12.73
C SER A 125 -15.00 -3.81 -11.23
N THR A 126 -14.36 -4.78 -10.58
CA THR A 126 -14.27 -4.86 -9.12
C THR A 126 -13.04 -4.11 -8.64
N SER A 127 -13.22 -3.20 -7.68
CA SER A 127 -12.14 -2.36 -7.14
C SER A 127 -11.66 -2.89 -5.79
N TYR A 128 -10.51 -3.56 -5.78
CA TYR A 128 -9.86 -4.06 -4.57
C TYR A 128 -8.86 -3.04 -4.01
N LEU A 129 -8.55 -3.14 -2.71
CA LEU A 129 -7.33 -2.53 -2.16
C LEU A 129 -6.33 -3.64 -1.81
N MET A 130 -5.25 -3.70 -2.58
CA MET A 130 -4.14 -4.62 -2.38
C MET A 130 -3.21 -4.05 -1.29
N ILE A 131 -2.98 -4.83 -0.24
CA ILE A 131 -2.13 -4.44 0.89
C ILE A 131 -0.82 -5.19 0.79
N SER A 132 0.28 -4.45 0.68
CA SER A 132 1.63 -5.02 0.66
C SER A 132 2.41 -4.58 1.88
N LYS A 133 3.12 -5.52 2.53
CA LYS A 133 4.14 -5.14 3.51
C LYS A 133 5.36 -4.58 2.79
N ILE A 134 6.06 -3.63 3.41
CA ILE A 134 7.30 -3.06 2.88
C ILE A 134 8.38 -3.17 3.95
N SER A 135 9.50 -3.81 3.60
CA SER A 135 10.68 -3.86 4.43
C SER A 135 11.95 -3.84 3.57
N LYS A 136 13.11 -3.79 4.22
CA LYS A 136 14.41 -3.83 3.53
C LYS A 136 14.65 -5.19 2.84
N THR A 137 14.09 -6.26 3.38
CA THR A 137 14.43 -7.65 2.99
C THR A 137 13.33 -8.37 2.24
N GLU A 138 12.07 -7.94 2.41
CA GLU A 138 10.87 -8.54 1.82
C GLU A 138 9.82 -7.46 1.51
N SER A 139 9.13 -7.59 0.36
CA SER A 139 7.87 -6.90 0.08
C SER A 139 6.97 -7.86 -0.69
N CYS A 140 5.73 -8.00 -0.24
CA CYS A 140 4.76 -8.94 -0.79
C CYS A 140 3.35 -8.51 -0.40
N VAL A 141 2.34 -8.98 -1.12
CA VAL A 141 0.94 -8.83 -0.73
C VAL A 141 0.68 -9.64 0.54
N VAL A 142 0.02 -9.01 1.52
CA VAL A 142 -0.38 -9.63 2.79
C VAL A 142 -1.88 -9.65 2.97
N ASP A 143 -2.62 -8.82 2.24
CA ASP A 143 -4.06 -8.73 2.35
C ASP A 143 -4.70 -8.14 1.09
N VAL A 144 -5.99 -8.43 0.89
CA VAL A 144 -6.80 -7.85 -0.18
C VAL A 144 -8.16 -7.47 0.39
N ILE A 145 -8.49 -6.17 0.32
CA ILE A 145 -9.75 -5.66 0.87
C ILE A 145 -10.80 -5.53 -0.23
N MET A 146 -11.92 -6.22 -0.03
CA MET A 146 -13.07 -6.21 -0.93
C MET A 146 -13.72 -4.82 -1.02
N PRO A 147 -14.45 -4.51 -2.10
CA PRO A 147 -15.24 -3.27 -2.17
C PRO A 147 -16.24 -3.16 -1.01
N GLY A 148 -16.36 -1.97 -0.43
CA GLY A 148 -17.27 -1.71 0.67
C GLY A 148 -17.22 -0.25 1.15
N ALA A 149 -18.19 0.13 1.99
CA ALA A 149 -18.33 1.52 2.45
C ALA A 149 -17.13 2.04 3.28
N LYS A 150 -16.39 1.14 3.94
CA LYS A 150 -15.24 1.44 4.80
C LYS A 150 -13.92 0.91 4.26
N GLN A 151 -13.85 0.67 2.94
CA GLN A 151 -12.74 -0.04 2.32
C GLN A 151 -11.36 0.60 2.63
N ASN A 152 -11.28 1.94 2.59
CA ASN A 152 -10.02 2.64 2.83
C ASN A 152 -9.58 2.56 4.30
N GLU A 153 -10.53 2.63 5.24
CA GLU A 153 -10.29 2.51 6.66
C GLU A 153 -9.80 1.10 7.01
N GLU A 154 -10.47 0.08 6.49
CA GLU A 154 -10.09 -1.33 6.65
C GLU A 154 -8.71 -1.62 6.05
N ALA A 155 -8.41 -1.06 4.87
CA ALA A 155 -7.10 -1.15 4.26
C ALA A 155 -6.00 -0.52 5.11
N ARG A 156 -6.24 0.65 5.73
CA ARG A 156 -5.26 1.27 6.64
C ARG A 156 -5.04 0.45 7.90
N VAL A 157 -6.09 -0.08 8.49
CA VAL A 157 -5.98 -0.99 9.65
C VAL A 157 -5.14 -2.22 9.28
N SER A 158 -5.44 -2.84 8.14
CA SER A 158 -4.68 -3.99 7.63
C SER A 158 -3.22 -3.65 7.35
N ALA A 159 -2.96 -2.51 6.71
CA ALA A 159 -1.63 -2.05 6.34
C ALA A 159 -0.79 -1.67 7.57
N ASP A 160 -1.40 -1.09 8.61
CA ASP A 160 -0.71 -0.76 9.85
C ASP A 160 -0.28 -2.00 10.64
N ALA A 161 -0.93 -3.15 10.39
CA ALA A 161 -0.54 -4.47 10.91
C ALA A 161 0.33 -5.30 9.94
N ALA A 162 0.65 -4.81 8.73
CA ALA A 162 1.23 -5.62 7.65
C ALA A 162 2.56 -6.31 8.01
N SER A 163 3.37 -5.69 8.89
CA SER A 163 4.69 -6.23 9.26
C SER A 163 4.65 -7.61 9.94
N THR A 164 3.52 -7.97 10.56
CA THR A 164 3.36 -9.26 11.25
C THR A 164 2.56 -10.28 10.43
N LYS A 165 1.99 -9.87 9.30
CA LYS A 165 1.21 -10.77 8.44
C LYS A 165 2.14 -11.61 7.55
N PRO A 166 1.85 -12.89 7.32
CA PRO A 166 2.56 -13.66 6.30
C PRO A 166 2.28 -13.11 4.90
N CYS A 167 3.19 -13.35 3.96
CA CYS A 167 2.86 -13.13 2.55
C CYS A 167 1.72 -14.05 2.15
N LYS A 168 0.74 -13.53 1.41
CA LYS A 168 -0.30 -14.37 0.81
C LYS A 168 0.37 -15.27 -0.24
N THR A 169 0.11 -16.57 -0.14
CA THR A 169 0.37 -17.50 -1.23
C THR A 169 -0.64 -17.24 -2.34
N GLN A 170 -0.18 -17.44 -3.56
CA GLN A 170 -0.99 -17.34 -4.76
C GLN A 170 -1.55 -18.75 -4.96
N ASP A 171 -2.85 -18.93 -4.67
CA ASP A 171 -3.53 -20.21 -4.87
C ASP A 171 -4.19 -20.23 -6.27
#